data_AF-W9WD43-F1
#
_entry.id   AF-W9WD43-F1
#
_cell.length_a   1.000
_cell.length_b   1.000
_cell.length_c   1.000
_cell.angle_alpha   90.00
_cell.angle_beta   90.00
_cell.angle_gamma   90.00
#
_symmetry.space_group_name_H-M   'P 1'
#
loop_
_entity.id
_entity.type
_entity.pdbx_description
1 polymer ?
#
loop_
_entity_poly.entity_id
_entity_poly.type
_entity_poly.pdbx_seq_one_letter_code
_entity_poly.pdbx_strand_id
1 'polypeptide(L)'
;MSGTQKPNNGWPEGDAVVACLDVECHCRNQSYKEFQQGIRNTERRVTEIGIASFDPRRLPRGQAGDRGVNTWRHIKACNLAIKEHKHVITKKHPSWCLTGDAVAFDFGDTQWVWKSAIKNAVVRKIRTVLGDGKASATAPYHNQRPVVFLFFDTTNDVTWLEGLGIDLKREFPNSDTYDIQCLDLAMMLAQRRGRVRVSAQRVLDYLGFATTHKHNGGNDAVYELRAFIAEETLRGQFDDVEPRDLYWSMLGMHGEVLE
;
A
#
# COMPACT_ATOMS: atom_id res chain seq x y z
N MET A 1 22.72 16.00 -21.39
CA MET A 1 22.12 15.42 -20.17
C MET A 1 21.51 16.57 -19.38
N SER A 2 20.21 16.82 -19.56
CA SER A 2 19.53 17.91 -18.84
C SER A 2 19.23 17.46 -17.42
N GLY A 3 20.01 17.95 -16.45
CA GLY A 3 19.70 17.81 -15.03
C GLY A 3 18.43 18.57 -14.71
N THR A 4 17.30 17.87 -14.74
CA THR A 4 16.04 18.37 -14.19
C THR A 4 16.24 18.50 -12.69
N GLN A 5 16.39 19.73 -12.22
CA GLN A 5 16.38 20.06 -10.80
C GLN A 5 15.10 19.44 -10.20
N LYS A 6 15.24 18.50 -9.26
CA LYS A 6 14.09 18.00 -8.49
C LYS A 6 13.39 19.24 -7.90
N PRO A 7 12.08 19.42 -8.09
CA PRO A 7 11.41 20.54 -7.46
C PRO A 7 11.59 20.43 -5.96
N ASN A 8 11.98 21.55 -5.37
CA ASN A 8 12.20 21.66 -3.95
C ASN A 8 10.84 21.78 -3.23
N ASN A 9 10.10 20.67 -3.15
CA ASN A 9 8.82 20.59 -2.44
C ASN A 9 8.98 20.09 -0.99
N GLY A 10 10.22 19.84 -0.56
CA GLY A 10 10.59 19.39 0.78
C GLY A 10 10.34 17.91 1.07
N TRP A 11 9.68 17.17 0.18
CA TRP A 11 9.45 15.72 0.34
C TRP A 11 10.70 14.92 -0.03
N PRO A 12 11.09 13.88 0.72
CA PRO A 12 12.27 13.05 0.39
C PRO A 12 12.17 12.34 -0.96
N GLU A 13 10.95 11.95 -1.34
CA GLU A 13 10.62 11.34 -2.64
C GLU A 13 10.66 12.38 -3.77
N GLY A 14 10.85 13.66 -3.43
CA GLY A 14 10.82 14.80 -4.33
C GLY A 14 9.54 14.80 -5.14
N ASP A 15 9.69 14.58 -6.44
CA ASP A 15 8.62 14.71 -7.41
C ASP A 15 7.86 13.42 -7.72
N ALA A 16 8.24 12.31 -7.07
CA ALA A 16 7.61 11.03 -7.30
C ALA A 16 6.16 11.04 -6.81
N VAL A 17 5.25 10.41 -7.55
CA VAL A 17 3.91 10.15 -7.01
C VAL A 17 3.99 8.94 -6.11
N VAL A 18 3.43 9.04 -4.91
CA VAL A 18 3.41 7.95 -3.95
C VAL A 18 2.07 7.23 -4.07
N ALA A 19 2.09 5.90 -4.21
CA ALA A 19 0.90 5.08 -4.36
C ALA A 19 0.97 3.88 -3.41
N CYS A 20 0.07 3.83 -2.43
CA CYS A 20 -0.07 2.69 -1.52
C CYS A 20 -1.07 1.70 -2.09
N LEU A 21 -0.70 0.41 -2.05
CA LEU A 21 -1.58 -0.69 -2.42
C LEU A 21 -1.70 -1.63 -1.22
N ASP A 22 -2.90 -2.14 -1.01
CA ASP A 22 -3.18 -3.21 -0.05
C ASP A 22 -4.03 -4.26 -0.75
N VAL A 23 -3.64 -5.54 -0.61
CA VAL A 23 -4.28 -6.66 -1.31
C VAL A 23 -4.92 -7.60 -0.32
N GLU A 24 -6.23 -7.47 -0.20
CA GLU A 24 -7.02 -8.36 0.65
C GLU A 24 -7.31 -9.69 -0.05
N CYS A 25 -7.26 -10.74 0.76
CA CYS A 25 -7.39 -12.12 0.32
C CYS A 25 -8.41 -12.86 1.16
N HIS A 26 -9.04 -13.89 0.59
CA HIS A 26 -9.91 -14.73 1.39
C HIS A 26 -9.16 -15.32 2.58
N CYS A 27 -9.71 -15.13 3.78
CA CYS A 27 -9.31 -15.89 4.98
C CYS A 27 -9.74 -17.37 4.92
N ARG A 28 -10.32 -17.81 3.79
CA ARG A 28 -10.61 -19.21 3.45
C ARG A 28 -10.14 -19.55 2.05
N ASN A 29 -9.91 -20.82 1.83
CA ASN A 29 -9.46 -21.34 0.55
C ASN A 29 -10.58 -21.53 -0.51
N GLN A 30 -11.78 -20.95 -0.36
CA GLN A 30 -12.97 -21.30 -1.17
C GLN A 30 -13.87 -20.08 -1.47
N SER A 31 -14.29 -19.92 -2.74
CA SER A 31 -15.22 -18.85 -3.19
C SER A 31 -16.71 -19.23 -3.09
N TYR A 32 -17.62 -18.26 -3.26
CA TYR A 32 -19.09 -18.48 -3.26
C TYR A 32 -19.55 -19.49 -4.32
N LYS A 33 -19.10 -19.31 -5.56
CA LYS A 33 -19.52 -20.15 -6.69
C LYS A 33 -19.08 -21.61 -6.47
N GLU A 34 -17.89 -21.79 -5.91
CA GLU A 34 -17.37 -23.12 -5.54
C GLU A 34 -18.11 -23.72 -4.36
N PHE A 35 -18.47 -22.91 -3.36
CA PHE A 35 -19.34 -23.33 -2.27
C PHE A 35 -20.69 -23.82 -2.81
N GLN A 36 -21.33 -23.07 -3.71
CA GLN A 36 -22.59 -23.46 -4.35
C GLN A 36 -22.47 -24.75 -5.18
N GLN A 37 -21.29 -25.03 -5.71
CA GLN A 37 -20.99 -26.21 -6.52
C GLN A 37 -20.44 -27.39 -5.70
N GLY A 38 -20.28 -27.25 -4.39
CA GLY A 38 -19.71 -28.29 -3.52
C GLY A 38 -18.20 -28.51 -3.70
N ILE A 39 -17.50 -27.64 -4.43
CA ILE A 39 -16.07 -27.75 -4.73
C ILE A 39 -15.26 -27.26 -3.53
N ARG A 40 -14.47 -28.13 -2.90
CA ARG A 40 -13.51 -27.73 -1.87
C ARG A 40 -12.21 -27.27 -2.55
N ASN A 41 -11.89 -25.99 -2.40
CA ASN A 41 -10.62 -25.44 -2.83
C ASN A 41 -9.73 -25.18 -1.60
N THR A 42 -8.43 -25.38 -1.77
CA THR A 42 -7.38 -25.25 -0.74
C THR A 42 -6.44 -24.06 -1.00
N GLU A 43 -6.75 -23.21 -1.97
CA GLU A 43 -5.96 -22.03 -2.34
C GLU A 43 -6.68 -20.73 -1.97
N ARG A 44 -5.96 -19.83 -1.30
CA ARG A 44 -6.41 -18.45 -1.06
C ARG A 44 -6.50 -17.70 -2.40
N ARG A 45 -7.34 -16.67 -2.42
CA ARG A 45 -7.58 -15.83 -3.59
C ARG A 45 -7.69 -14.38 -3.18
N VAL A 46 -7.18 -13.49 -4.02
CA VAL A 46 -7.39 -12.05 -3.90
C VAL A 46 -8.87 -11.74 -4.00
N THR A 47 -9.41 -10.98 -3.05
CA THR A 47 -10.81 -10.54 -3.03
C THR A 47 -10.95 -9.11 -3.48
N GLU A 48 -10.00 -8.25 -3.12
CA GLU A 48 -9.99 -6.85 -3.48
C GLU A 48 -8.58 -6.28 -3.49
N ILE A 49 -8.43 -5.12 -4.12
CA ILE A 49 -7.19 -4.36 -4.20
C ILE A 49 -7.53 -2.91 -3.91
N GLY A 50 -7.00 -2.42 -2.79
CA GLY A 50 -7.00 -1.01 -2.44
C GLY A 50 -5.89 -0.26 -3.14
N ILE A 51 -6.19 0.98 -3.54
CA ILE A 51 -5.20 1.90 -4.11
C ILE A 51 -5.44 3.27 -3.49
N ALA A 52 -4.42 3.83 -2.85
CA ALA A 52 -4.39 5.21 -2.40
C ALA A 52 -3.16 5.91 -2.98
N SER A 53 -3.24 7.21 -3.23
CA SER A 53 -2.12 7.95 -3.82
C SER A 53 -2.07 9.40 -3.38
N PHE A 54 -0.86 9.93 -3.28
CA PHE A 54 -0.58 11.31 -3.00
C PHE A 54 0.46 11.84 -3.99
N ASP A 55 0.18 13.02 -4.56
CA ASP A 55 1.11 13.73 -5.43
C ASP A 55 1.76 14.86 -4.63
N PRO A 56 3.06 14.79 -4.32
CA PRO A 56 3.81 15.80 -3.56
C PRO A 56 3.74 17.23 -4.12
N ARG A 57 3.38 17.40 -5.40
CA ARG A 57 3.17 18.72 -6.02
C ARG A 57 1.89 19.41 -5.54
N ARG A 58 0.97 18.68 -4.91
CA ARG A 58 -0.31 19.21 -4.41
C ARG A 58 -0.15 20.00 -3.13
N LEU A 59 0.82 19.64 -2.30
CA LEU A 59 1.10 20.30 -1.04
C LEU A 59 2.57 20.10 -0.65
N PRO A 60 3.38 21.16 -0.55
CA PRO A 60 4.76 21.06 -0.07
C PRO A 60 4.82 20.51 1.37
N ARG A 61 5.89 19.80 1.73
CA ARG A 61 6.06 19.15 3.05
C ARG A 61 5.90 20.12 4.21
N GLY A 62 6.44 21.34 4.10
CA GLY A 62 6.33 22.37 5.14
C GLY A 62 4.89 22.85 5.41
N GLN A 63 3.93 22.52 4.54
CA GLN A 63 2.51 22.84 4.70
C GLN A 63 1.66 21.61 5.06
N ALA A 64 2.28 20.43 5.19
CA ALA A 64 1.58 19.17 5.43
C ALA A 64 0.85 19.14 6.78
N GLY A 65 1.24 19.98 7.74
CA GLY A 65 0.69 20.01 9.08
C GLY A 65 1.20 18.85 9.93
N ASP A 66 0.78 18.81 11.20
CA ASP A 66 1.11 17.71 12.11
C ASP A 66 0.68 16.37 11.50
N ARG A 67 1.60 15.39 11.45
CA ARG A 67 1.39 14.06 10.86
C ARG A 67 0.78 14.09 9.44
N GLY A 68 0.99 15.17 8.70
CA GLY A 68 0.53 15.31 7.33
C GLY A 68 -0.98 15.50 7.15
N VAL A 69 -1.74 15.89 8.18
CA VAL A 69 -3.21 16.02 8.11
C VAL A 69 -3.71 16.88 6.94
N ASN A 70 -2.97 17.93 6.55
CA ASN A 70 -3.38 18.81 5.45
C ASN A 70 -3.26 18.13 4.08
N THR A 71 -2.49 17.04 3.96
CA THR A 71 -2.35 16.25 2.73
C THR A 71 -3.58 15.40 2.44
N TRP A 72 -4.40 15.07 3.44
CA TRP A 72 -5.43 14.04 3.32
C TRP A 72 -6.49 14.37 2.27
N ARG A 73 -6.84 15.65 2.11
CA ARG A 73 -7.77 16.12 1.05
C ARG A 73 -7.22 15.99 -0.38
N HIS A 74 -5.91 15.76 -0.50
CA HIS A 74 -5.22 15.56 -1.77
C HIS A 74 -4.96 14.09 -2.08
N ILE A 75 -5.31 13.18 -1.16
CA ILE A 75 -5.24 11.74 -1.39
C ILE A 75 -6.36 11.34 -2.35
N LYS A 76 -6.02 10.56 -3.37
CA LYS A 76 -6.98 9.90 -4.25
C LYS A 76 -6.98 8.42 -3.93
N ALA A 77 -8.16 7.85 -3.75
CA ALA A 77 -8.31 6.44 -3.41
C ALA A 77 -9.34 5.73 -4.30
N CYS A 78 -9.18 4.43 -4.46
CA CYS A 78 -10.24 3.55 -4.94
C CYS A 78 -10.08 2.14 -4.40
N ASN A 79 -11.20 1.42 -4.30
CA ASN A 79 -11.24 0.00 -3.98
C ASN A 79 -11.75 -0.79 -5.19
N LEU A 80 -11.02 -1.82 -5.61
CA LEU A 80 -11.42 -2.72 -6.70
C LEU A 80 -11.70 -4.12 -6.14
N ALA A 81 -12.96 -4.54 -6.13
CA ALA A 81 -13.35 -5.87 -5.65
C ALA A 81 -13.58 -6.85 -6.82
N ILE A 82 -13.12 -8.09 -6.66
CA ILE A 82 -13.27 -9.15 -7.67
C ILE A 82 -14.63 -9.83 -7.50
N LYS A 83 -15.50 -9.70 -8.51
CA LYS A 83 -16.89 -10.22 -8.50
C LYS A 83 -16.97 -11.71 -8.16
N GLU A 84 -16.06 -12.51 -8.74
CA GLU A 84 -16.01 -13.96 -8.59
C GLU A 84 -15.53 -14.40 -7.20
N HIS A 85 -14.81 -13.53 -6.48
CA HIS A 85 -14.17 -13.82 -5.21
C HIS A 85 -14.82 -13.07 -4.05
N LYS A 86 -16.08 -12.67 -4.18
CA LYS A 86 -16.81 -12.00 -3.11
C LYS A 86 -16.80 -12.86 -1.83
N HIS A 87 -16.50 -12.23 -0.69
CA HIS A 87 -16.53 -12.87 0.63
C HIS A 87 -17.92 -13.41 0.97
N VAL A 88 -17.97 -14.65 1.45
CA VAL A 88 -19.20 -15.30 1.92
C VAL A 88 -19.04 -15.62 3.39
N ILE A 89 -19.76 -14.86 4.21
CA ILE A 89 -19.83 -15.11 5.64
C ILE A 89 -20.76 -16.31 5.87
N THR A 90 -20.22 -17.37 6.46
CA THR A 90 -21.00 -18.55 6.88
C THR A 90 -20.82 -18.75 8.38
N LYS A 91 -21.70 -19.53 9.03
CA LYS A 91 -21.62 -19.81 10.48
C LYS A 91 -20.27 -20.37 10.97
N LYS A 92 -19.42 -20.89 10.06
CA LYS A 92 -18.10 -21.45 10.39
C LYS A 92 -16.95 -20.43 10.24
N HIS A 93 -17.25 -19.17 9.91
CA HIS A 93 -16.22 -18.17 9.60
C HIS A 93 -15.35 -17.92 10.85
N PRO A 94 -14.01 -17.85 10.72
CA PRO A 94 -13.17 -17.56 11.87
C PRO A 94 -13.55 -16.22 12.48
N SER A 95 -13.69 -16.16 13.80
CA SER A 95 -14.11 -14.95 14.52
C SER A 95 -13.10 -13.80 14.42
N TRP A 96 -11.83 -14.10 14.13
CA TRP A 96 -10.78 -13.10 13.88
C TRP A 96 -10.85 -12.51 12.47
N CYS A 97 -11.50 -13.20 11.53
CA CYS A 97 -11.80 -12.66 10.21
C CYS A 97 -13.20 -12.05 10.28
N LEU A 98 -13.32 -10.94 10.99
CA LEU A 98 -14.46 -10.03 10.85
C LEU A 98 -14.27 -9.40 9.47
N THR A 99 -14.80 -10.03 8.43
CA THR A 99 -14.57 -9.62 7.04
C THR A 99 -14.75 -8.12 6.91
N GLY A 100 -13.71 -7.43 6.45
CA GLY A 100 -13.92 -6.10 5.91
C GLY A 100 -14.85 -6.26 4.72
N ASP A 101 -15.99 -5.59 4.81
CA ASP A 101 -16.91 -5.60 3.71
C ASP A 101 -16.28 -4.74 2.62
N ALA A 102 -16.01 -5.35 1.47
CA ALA A 102 -15.55 -4.60 0.31
C ALA A 102 -16.47 -3.40 0.04
N VAL A 103 -17.76 -3.45 0.42
CA VAL A 103 -18.68 -2.31 0.24
C VAL A 103 -18.52 -1.18 1.26
N ALA A 104 -17.84 -1.40 2.39
CA ALA A 104 -17.64 -0.41 3.46
C ALA A 104 -16.40 0.47 3.20
N PHE A 105 -16.28 0.96 1.97
CA PHE A 105 -15.18 1.85 1.58
C PHE A 105 -15.50 3.29 1.98
N ASP A 106 -14.70 3.87 2.86
CA ASP A 106 -14.96 5.19 3.47
C ASP A 106 -14.63 6.36 2.52
N PHE A 107 -13.83 6.09 1.47
CA PHE A 107 -13.28 7.12 0.58
C PHE A 107 -13.91 7.11 -0.82
N GLY A 108 -15.07 6.46 -0.96
CA GLY A 108 -15.86 6.46 -2.19
C GLY A 108 -16.63 5.15 -2.38
N ASP A 109 -16.92 4.80 -3.63
CA ASP A 109 -17.61 3.56 -3.96
C ASP A 109 -16.64 2.45 -4.40
N THR A 110 -16.88 1.24 -3.90
CA THR A 110 -16.17 0.04 -4.36
C THR A 110 -16.59 -0.35 -5.76
N GLN A 111 -15.60 -0.54 -6.63
CA GLN A 111 -15.81 -0.92 -8.01
C GLN A 111 -15.67 -2.43 -8.15
N TRP A 112 -16.77 -3.06 -8.56
CA TRP A 112 -16.82 -4.49 -8.81
C TRP A 112 -16.32 -4.81 -10.22
N VAL A 113 -15.23 -5.56 -10.30
CA VAL A 113 -14.56 -5.93 -11.55
C VAL A 113 -14.52 -7.44 -11.69
N TRP A 114 -14.64 -7.95 -12.92
CA TRP A 114 -14.40 -9.38 -13.19
C TRP A 114 -12.92 -9.71 -13.05
N LYS A 115 -12.58 -10.91 -12.56
CA LYS A 115 -11.19 -11.39 -12.42
C LYS A 115 -10.42 -11.26 -13.73
N SER A 116 -11.05 -11.57 -14.87
CA SER A 116 -10.42 -11.43 -16.19
C SER A 116 -10.05 -9.98 -16.55
N ALA A 117 -10.68 -8.99 -15.94
CA ALA A 117 -10.44 -7.57 -16.19
C ALA A 117 -9.65 -6.88 -15.06
N ILE A 118 -9.35 -7.57 -13.95
CA ILE A 118 -8.77 -6.93 -12.75
C ILE A 118 -7.40 -6.32 -13.02
N LYS A 119 -6.51 -7.04 -13.71
CA LYS A 119 -5.20 -6.53 -14.12
C LYS A 119 -5.31 -5.19 -14.83
N ASN A 120 -6.13 -5.15 -15.89
CA ASN A 120 -6.33 -3.95 -16.69
C ASN A 120 -6.99 -2.83 -15.89
N ALA A 121 -7.89 -3.16 -14.95
CA ALA A 121 -8.53 -2.18 -14.09
C ALA A 121 -7.54 -1.53 -13.11
N VAL A 122 -6.71 -2.34 -12.43
CA VAL A 122 -5.67 -1.87 -11.51
C VAL A 122 -4.69 -0.96 -12.23
N VAL A 123 -4.09 -1.41 -13.34
CA VAL A 123 -3.13 -0.62 -14.11
C VAL A 123 -3.73 0.71 -14.57
N ARG A 124 -4.96 0.71 -15.09
CA ARG A 124 -5.64 1.97 -15.47
C ARG A 124 -5.88 2.90 -14.28
N LYS A 125 -6.26 2.36 -13.11
CA LYS A 125 -6.50 3.18 -11.92
C LYS A 125 -5.23 3.80 -11.41
N ILE A 126 -4.14 3.04 -11.32
CA ILE A 126 -2.81 3.58 -10.98
C ILE A 126 -2.44 4.70 -11.96
N ARG A 127 -2.50 4.47 -13.28
CA ARG A 127 -2.23 5.52 -14.28
C ARG A 127 -3.10 6.76 -14.13
N THR A 128 -4.38 6.57 -13.83
CA THR A 128 -5.32 7.68 -13.59
C THR A 128 -4.88 8.52 -12.39
N VAL A 129 -4.46 7.89 -11.29
CA VAL A 129 -4.00 8.62 -10.11
C VAL A 129 -2.64 9.28 -10.31
N LEU A 130 -1.77 8.67 -11.12
CA LEU A 130 -0.47 9.22 -11.56
C LEU A 130 -0.62 10.42 -12.51
N GLY A 131 -1.83 10.68 -13.02
CA GLY A 131 -2.12 11.84 -13.88
C GLY A 131 -1.88 11.60 -15.37
N ASP A 132 -1.79 10.34 -15.80
CA ASP A 132 -1.55 9.93 -17.20
C ASP A 132 -2.77 10.13 -18.14
N GLY A 133 -3.82 10.83 -17.67
CA GLY A 133 -5.06 11.02 -18.40
C GLY A 133 -5.81 9.70 -18.68
N LYS A 134 -6.69 9.70 -19.70
CA LYS A 134 -7.36 8.48 -20.19
C LYS A 134 -6.38 7.65 -21.05
N ALA A 135 -5.32 7.13 -20.45
CA ALA A 135 -4.37 6.27 -21.17
C ALA A 135 -5.00 4.92 -21.54
N SER A 136 -4.70 4.41 -22.73
CA SER A 136 -5.03 3.03 -23.11
C SER A 136 -4.32 2.05 -22.18
N ALA A 137 -5.03 1.01 -21.71
CA ALA A 137 -4.44 -0.05 -20.89
C ALA A 137 -3.33 -0.84 -21.64
N THR A 138 -3.28 -0.74 -22.97
CA THR A 138 -2.36 -1.48 -23.83
C THR A 138 -1.12 -0.69 -24.24
N ALA A 139 -1.10 0.63 -24.03
CA ALA A 139 0.09 1.44 -24.25
C ALA A 139 0.99 1.37 -22.99
N PRO A 140 2.32 1.41 -23.10
CA PRO A 140 3.21 1.55 -21.94
C PRO A 140 2.88 2.82 -21.13
N TYR A 141 3.16 2.82 -19.82
CA TYR A 141 3.08 4.04 -19.02
C TYR A 141 4.06 5.07 -19.60
N HIS A 142 3.54 6.21 -20.06
CA HIS A 142 4.30 7.20 -20.82
C HIS A 142 4.85 8.32 -19.92
N ASN A 143 4.38 8.43 -18.67
CA ASN A 143 4.86 9.47 -17.77
C ASN A 143 6.29 9.18 -17.30
N GLN A 144 7.16 10.17 -17.45
CA GLN A 144 8.53 10.15 -16.92
C GLN A 144 8.59 10.45 -15.42
N ARG A 145 7.46 10.68 -14.74
CA ARG A 145 7.45 10.88 -13.29
C ARG A 145 7.75 9.56 -12.57
N PRO A 146 8.70 9.57 -11.61
CA PRO A 146 8.91 8.42 -10.75
C PRO A 146 7.66 8.08 -9.96
N VAL A 147 7.50 6.81 -9.65
CA VAL A 147 6.43 6.29 -8.80
C VAL A 147 7.06 5.57 -7.63
N VAL A 148 6.57 5.81 -6.42
CA VAL A 148 6.92 4.99 -5.25
C VAL A 148 5.69 4.20 -4.86
N PHE A 149 5.76 2.88 -5.03
CA PHE A 149 4.74 1.97 -4.53
C PHE A 149 5.01 1.67 -3.05
N LEU A 150 3.99 1.84 -2.23
CA LEU A 150 4.04 1.50 -0.81
C LEU A 150 3.20 0.26 -0.54
N PHE A 151 3.69 -0.57 0.36
CA PHE A 151 2.99 -1.71 0.93
C PHE A 151 3.27 -1.76 2.41
N PHE A 152 2.33 -2.29 3.20
CA PHE A 152 2.62 -2.63 4.58
C PHE A 152 3.32 -3.99 4.69
N ASP A 153 3.15 -4.92 3.74
CA ASP A 153 4.00 -6.13 3.60
C ASP A 153 4.26 -6.41 2.13
N THR A 154 5.34 -5.85 1.61
CA THR A 154 5.66 -5.92 0.17
C THR A 154 5.70 -7.35 -0.34
N THR A 155 6.23 -8.28 0.46
CA THR A 155 6.36 -9.68 0.04
C THR A 155 4.99 -10.31 -0.19
N ASN A 156 4.05 -10.09 0.73
CA ASN A 156 2.71 -10.64 0.62
C ASN A 156 1.94 -10.02 -0.55
N ASP A 157 1.86 -8.70 -0.60
CA ASP A 157 1.03 -8.00 -1.59
C ASP A 157 1.54 -8.17 -3.03
N VAL A 158 2.86 -8.10 -3.23
CA VAL A 158 3.44 -8.31 -4.57
C VAL A 158 3.18 -9.73 -5.07
N THR A 159 3.31 -10.74 -4.20
CA THR A 159 2.99 -12.14 -4.56
C THR A 159 1.55 -12.27 -5.06
N TRP A 160 0.60 -11.59 -4.41
CA TRP A 160 -0.81 -11.62 -4.80
C TRP A 160 -1.07 -10.87 -6.12
N LEU A 161 -0.43 -9.72 -6.33
CA LEU A 161 -0.50 -8.98 -7.59
C LEU A 161 0.06 -9.80 -8.76
N GLU A 162 1.20 -10.46 -8.56
CA GLU A 162 1.82 -11.35 -9.55
C GLU A 162 0.91 -12.53 -9.88
N GLY A 163 0.22 -13.11 -8.88
CA GLY A 163 -0.80 -14.14 -9.07
C GLY A 163 -2.00 -13.70 -9.93
N LEU A 164 -2.23 -12.39 -10.06
CA LEU A 164 -3.20 -11.79 -10.99
C LEU A 164 -2.58 -11.34 -12.32
N GLY A 165 -1.30 -11.63 -12.54
CA GLY A 165 -0.53 -11.24 -13.72
C GLY A 165 -0.13 -9.75 -13.75
N ILE A 166 -0.21 -9.07 -12.61
CA ILE A 166 0.17 -7.66 -12.43
C ILE A 166 1.62 -7.64 -11.96
N ASP A 167 2.51 -7.19 -12.85
CA ASP A 167 3.93 -7.00 -12.54
C ASP A 167 4.19 -5.49 -12.52
N LEU A 168 4.24 -4.90 -11.33
CA LEU A 168 4.34 -3.44 -11.20
C LEU A 168 5.58 -2.87 -11.87
N LYS A 169 6.73 -3.56 -11.82
CA LYS A 169 7.95 -3.06 -12.44
C LYS A 169 7.86 -3.09 -13.97
N ARG A 170 7.21 -4.10 -14.54
CA ARG A 170 6.95 -4.15 -15.98
C ARG A 170 5.91 -3.11 -16.42
N GLU A 171 4.82 -2.95 -15.66
CA GLU A 171 3.75 -2.01 -16.01
C GLU A 171 4.17 -0.53 -15.76
N PHE A 172 5.08 -0.29 -14.80
CA PHE A 172 5.61 1.02 -14.39
C PHE A 172 7.16 0.98 -14.24
N PRO A 173 7.94 1.01 -15.33
CA PRO A 173 9.39 0.82 -15.27
C PRO A 173 10.15 1.85 -14.40
N ASN A 174 9.61 3.06 -14.30
CA ASN A 174 10.12 4.15 -13.47
C ASN A 174 9.51 4.15 -12.06
N SER A 175 9.30 2.96 -11.49
CA SER A 175 8.82 2.81 -10.12
C SER A 175 9.87 2.16 -9.21
N ASP A 176 9.82 2.57 -7.94
CA ASP A 176 10.44 1.88 -6.81
C ASP A 176 9.35 1.36 -5.87
N THR A 177 9.70 0.44 -4.98
CA THR A 177 8.78 -0.17 -4.02
C THR A 177 9.35 -0.08 -2.62
N TYR A 178 8.58 0.45 -1.66
CA TYR A 178 8.94 0.55 -0.25
C TYR A 178 7.99 -0.27 0.61
N ASP A 179 8.56 -0.84 1.67
CA ASP A 179 7.82 -1.55 2.71
C ASP A 179 7.70 -0.67 3.96
N ILE A 180 6.48 -0.34 4.35
CA ILE A 180 6.19 0.48 5.54
C ILE A 180 6.65 -0.23 6.81
N GLN A 181 6.68 -1.57 6.86
CA GLN A 181 7.22 -2.30 8.01
C GLN A 181 8.73 -2.13 8.20
N CYS A 182 9.45 -1.68 7.17
CA CYS A 182 10.88 -1.42 7.20
C CYS A 182 11.23 0.06 7.47
N LEU A 183 10.22 0.91 7.75
CA LEU A 183 10.46 2.29 8.14
C LEU A 183 10.74 2.40 9.64
N ASP A 184 11.41 3.48 10.05
CA ASP A 184 11.95 3.67 11.40
C ASP A 184 10.86 3.55 12.46
N LEU A 185 9.68 4.12 12.21
CA LEU A 185 8.55 4.05 13.15
C LEU A 185 8.09 2.59 13.35
N ALA A 186 7.91 1.84 12.27
CA ALA A 186 7.45 0.47 12.35
C ALA A 186 8.50 -0.44 13.02
N MET A 187 9.77 -0.26 12.67
CA MET A 187 10.90 -0.98 13.27
C MET A 187 11.02 -0.69 14.77
N MET A 188 10.96 0.58 15.16
CA MET A 188 10.99 0.99 16.57
C MET A 188 9.84 0.33 17.36
N LEU A 189 8.61 0.37 16.82
CA LEU A 189 7.44 -0.23 17.47
C LEU A 189 7.54 -1.75 17.57
N ALA A 190 8.13 -2.41 16.58
CA ALA A 190 8.40 -3.84 16.61
C ALA A 190 9.45 -4.19 17.68
N GLN A 191 10.56 -3.45 17.72
CA GLN A 191 11.66 -3.64 18.67
C GLN A 191 11.22 -3.45 20.13
N ARG A 192 10.43 -2.40 20.42
CA ARG A 192 9.84 -2.17 21.77
C ARG A 192 9.00 -3.35 22.28
N ARG A 193 8.60 -4.26 21.38
CA ARG A 193 7.80 -5.45 21.69
C ARG A 193 8.60 -6.75 21.58
N GLY A 194 9.90 -6.69 21.31
CA GLY A 194 10.73 -7.86 21.03
C GLY A 194 10.25 -8.65 19.80
N ARG A 195 9.77 -7.95 18.76
CA ARG A 195 9.27 -8.55 17.52
C ARG A 195 10.03 -8.00 16.32
N VAL A 196 10.04 -8.76 15.24
CA VAL A 196 10.63 -8.35 13.95
C VAL A 196 9.65 -7.49 13.14
N ARG A 197 8.35 -7.64 13.39
CA ARG A 197 7.27 -6.97 12.65
C ARG A 197 6.22 -6.40 13.59
N VAL A 198 5.53 -5.38 13.10
CA VAL A 198 4.41 -4.72 13.77
C VAL A 198 3.19 -4.71 12.84
N SER A 199 1.97 -4.66 13.35
CA SER A 199 0.76 -4.57 12.52
C SER A 199 0.50 -3.12 12.09
N ALA A 200 -0.13 -2.92 10.92
CA ALA A 200 -0.56 -1.59 10.44
C ALA A 200 -1.33 -0.82 11.50
N GLN A 201 -2.31 -1.48 12.13
CA GLN A 201 -3.09 -0.88 13.20
C GLN A 201 -2.25 -0.30 14.33
N ARG A 202 -1.11 -0.90 14.67
CA ARG A 202 -0.28 -0.44 15.78
C ARG A 202 0.45 0.86 15.42
N VAL A 203 0.90 0.97 14.18
CA VAL A 203 1.50 2.19 13.64
C VAL A 203 0.45 3.30 13.65
N LEU A 204 -0.76 3.01 13.16
CA LEU A 204 -1.88 3.93 13.14
C LEU A 204 -2.30 4.39 14.54
N ASP A 205 -2.40 3.47 15.50
CA ASP A 205 -2.70 3.77 16.90
C ASP A 205 -1.63 4.69 17.51
N TYR A 206 -0.35 4.42 17.24
CA TYR A 206 0.76 5.25 17.73
C TYR A 206 0.72 6.67 17.15
N LEU A 207 0.33 6.79 15.88
CA LEU A 207 0.13 8.07 15.21
C LEU A 207 -1.16 8.78 15.65
N GLY A 208 -1.99 8.15 16.49
CA GLY A 208 -3.25 8.73 16.95
C GLY A 208 -4.33 8.79 15.86
N PHE A 209 -4.22 7.94 14.84
CA PHE A 209 -5.19 7.90 13.74
C PHE A 209 -6.38 7.00 14.10
N ALA A 210 -7.57 7.59 14.07
CA ALA A 210 -8.81 6.82 14.13
C ALA A 210 -9.03 6.08 12.81
N THR A 211 -9.24 4.77 12.89
CA THR A 211 -9.55 3.92 11.74
C THR A 211 -10.89 3.22 11.87
N THR A 212 -11.63 3.17 10.76
CA THR A 212 -12.92 2.51 10.62
C THR A 212 -12.86 1.49 9.48
N HIS A 213 -13.79 0.53 9.48
CA HIS A 213 -13.97 -0.44 8.40
C HIS A 213 -12.65 -1.11 7.94
N LYS A 214 -11.90 -1.61 8.92
CA LYS A 214 -10.64 -2.37 8.74
C LYS A 214 -10.87 -3.61 7.88
N HIS A 215 -9.83 -4.07 7.19
CA HIS A 215 -9.87 -5.18 6.23
C HIS A 215 -10.66 -4.87 4.95
N ASN A 216 -10.90 -3.58 4.69
CA ASN A 216 -11.32 -3.10 3.40
C ASN A 216 -10.05 -2.56 2.75
N GLY A 217 -9.56 -3.22 1.70
CA GLY A 217 -8.24 -2.89 1.16
C GLY A 217 -8.11 -1.43 0.72
N GLY A 218 -9.19 -0.83 0.21
CA GLY A 218 -9.22 0.61 -0.11
C GLY A 218 -9.02 1.52 1.10
N ASN A 219 -9.65 1.20 2.24
CA ASN A 219 -9.45 1.93 3.48
C ASN A 219 -8.04 1.73 4.02
N ASP A 220 -7.57 0.49 4.05
CA ASP A 220 -6.25 0.14 4.57
C ASP A 220 -5.14 0.82 3.76
N ALA A 221 -5.21 0.80 2.42
CA ALA A 221 -4.29 1.55 1.56
C ALA A 221 -4.28 3.07 1.88
N VAL A 222 -5.42 3.68 2.22
CA VAL A 222 -5.46 5.10 2.62
C VAL A 222 -4.81 5.32 3.97
N TYR A 223 -5.13 4.48 4.96
CA TYR A 223 -4.56 4.62 6.29
C TYR A 223 -3.05 4.37 6.29
N GLU A 224 -2.57 3.40 5.53
CA GLU A 224 -1.15 3.10 5.37
C GLU A 224 -0.40 4.23 4.64
N LEU A 225 -0.99 4.78 3.56
CA LEU A 225 -0.43 5.98 2.92
C LEU A 225 -0.35 7.16 3.90
N ARG A 226 -1.37 7.35 4.74
CA ARG A 226 -1.34 8.38 5.79
C ARG A 226 -0.25 8.11 6.82
N ALA A 227 -0.02 6.86 7.19
CA ALA A 227 1.04 6.48 8.12
C ALA A 227 2.43 6.82 7.55
N PHE A 228 2.65 6.47 6.28
CA PHE A 228 3.87 6.86 5.56
C PHE A 228 4.06 8.36 5.56
N ILE A 229 3.06 9.13 5.11
CA ILE A 229 3.14 10.60 5.07
C ILE A 229 3.38 11.18 6.46
N ALA A 230 2.74 10.63 7.50
CA ALA A 230 2.95 11.07 8.87
C ALA A 230 4.41 10.89 9.29
N GLU A 231 4.97 9.71 9.07
CA GLU A 231 6.39 9.46 9.33
C GLU A 231 7.30 10.42 8.56
N GLU A 232 7.05 10.65 7.27
CA GLU A 232 7.78 11.63 6.46
C GLU A 232 7.69 13.06 7.04
N THR A 233 6.54 13.47 7.57
CA THR A 233 6.41 14.77 8.22
C THR A 233 7.09 14.85 9.59
N LEU A 234 7.26 13.71 10.24
CA LEU A 234 7.92 13.59 11.54
C LEU A 234 9.43 13.30 11.41
N ARG A 235 9.94 12.93 10.23
CA ARG A 235 11.39 12.77 9.97
C ARG A 235 12.16 14.01 10.42
N GLY A 236 13.17 13.82 11.27
CA GLY A 236 13.88 14.91 11.97
C GLY A 236 13.48 15.07 13.44
N GLN A 237 12.32 14.57 13.87
CA GLN A 237 11.88 14.54 15.27
C GLN A 237 12.26 13.23 15.98
N PHE A 238 12.80 12.27 15.23
CA PHE A 238 13.32 11.00 15.73
C PHE A 238 14.85 10.95 15.68
N ASP A 239 15.52 12.07 15.36
CA ASP A 239 16.98 12.16 15.20
C ASP A 239 17.76 11.91 16.52
N ASP A 240 17.07 11.80 17.66
CA ASP A 240 17.63 11.32 18.94
C ASP A 240 17.62 9.78 19.07
N VAL A 241 17.20 9.05 18.03
CA VAL A 241 17.29 7.59 17.95
C VAL A 241 18.27 7.23 16.83
N GLU A 242 19.55 7.08 17.19
CA GLU A 242 20.67 6.68 16.31
C GLU A 242 20.26 5.59 15.29
N PRO A 243 20.12 5.94 13.98
CA PRO A 243 19.69 4.99 12.95
C PRO A 243 20.81 4.10 12.37
N ARG A 244 22.03 4.11 12.90
CA ARG A 244 23.21 3.55 12.19
C ARG A 244 23.69 2.18 12.62
N ASP A 245 23.31 1.68 13.80
CA ASP A 245 23.84 0.39 14.30
C ASP A 245 22.94 -0.84 14.01
N LEU A 246 21.70 -0.63 13.55
CA LEU A 246 20.71 -1.70 13.36
C LEU A 246 20.74 -2.33 11.96
N TYR A 247 21.15 -1.59 10.93
CA TYR A 247 21.04 -2.06 9.55
C TYR A 247 22.09 -3.14 9.19
N TRP A 248 23.29 -3.06 9.79
CA TRP A 248 24.39 -4.00 9.51
C TRP A 248 24.31 -5.29 10.32
N SER A 249 23.81 -5.22 11.56
CA SER A 249 23.69 -6.38 12.45
C SER A 249 22.53 -7.32 12.04
N MET A 250 21.46 -6.80 11.44
CA MET A 250 20.31 -7.60 10.99
C MET A 250 20.47 -8.26 9.63
N LEU A 251 21.36 -7.76 8.75
CA LEU A 251 21.60 -8.34 7.42
C LEU A 251 22.68 -9.43 7.39
N GLY A 252 23.29 -9.77 8.54
CA GLY A 252 24.34 -10.80 8.60
C GLY A 252 25.60 -10.48 7.78
N MET A 253 25.77 -9.22 7.36
CA MET A 253 26.98 -8.79 6.67
C MET A 253 27.95 -8.22 7.70
N HIS A 254 28.76 -9.10 8.26
CA HIS A 254 29.98 -8.69 8.96
C HIS A 254 30.97 -8.17 7.90
N GLY A 255 30.94 -6.86 7.66
CA GLY A 255 32.06 -6.20 7.00
C GLY A 255 33.23 -6.18 7.96
N GLU A 256 34.22 -7.05 7.72
CA GLU A 256 35.55 -6.86 8.29
C GLU A 256 36.07 -5.51 7.81
N VAL A 257 36.20 -4.57 8.74
CA VAL A 257 37.07 -3.41 8.55
C VAL A 257 38.49 -3.92 8.74
N LEU A 258 39.17 -4.20 7.63
CA LEU A 258 40.62 -4.25 7.62
C LEU A 258 41.13 -2.81 7.70
N GLU A 259 41.96 -2.56 8.71
CA GLU A 259 42.77 -1.34 8.87
C GLU A 259 43.69 -1.07 7.66
#